data_AF-A0A2E0XT82-F1
#
_entry.id   AF-A0A2E0XT82-F1
#
_cell.length_a   1.000
_cell.length_b   1.000
_cell.length_c   1.000
_cell.angle_alpha   90.00
_cell.angle_beta   90.00
_cell.angle_gamma   90.00
#
_symmetry.space_group_name_H-M   'P 1'
#
loop_
_entity.id
_entity.type
_entity.pdbx_description
1 polymer ?
#
loop_
_entity_poly.entity_id
_entity_poly.type
_entity_poly.pdbx_seq_one_letter_code
_entity_poly.pdbx_strand_id
1 'polypeptide(L)'
;MSVNLWIKTNKQLEDLNYYKSTWPIRFEKEINASTKDIWRIISKEGNLNHIHPFCKENHTILWDGENSKDTLEYINGLKFIREFKTWNPGLGYSLLIGTKNGNKSYVEWEIIIKNQKNYLSITVYPHFMRKYPKIISFFPYKFKVKPYLKKYLKSVTGGVDYYLKNKKNVPVNYFGEHKWFSKK
;
A
#
# COMPACT_ATOMS: atom_id res chain seq x y z
N MET A 1 -5.54 12.56 33.12
CA MET A 1 -4.96 11.79 31.99
C MET A 1 -5.90 11.61 30.79
N SER A 2 -7.21 11.91 30.87
CA SER A 2 -8.21 11.61 29.83
C SER A 2 -8.30 12.63 28.68
N VAL A 3 -8.10 13.92 28.94
CA VAL A 3 -8.32 15.01 27.95
C VAL A 3 -7.28 14.98 26.81
N ASN A 4 -6.00 14.79 27.13
CA ASN A 4 -4.93 14.71 26.12
C ASN A 4 -5.05 13.48 25.22
N LEU A 5 -5.55 12.36 25.75
CA LEU A 5 -5.79 11.16 24.98
C LEU A 5 -6.96 11.37 24.01
N TRP A 6 -8.04 12.00 24.47
CA TRP A 6 -9.22 12.31 23.65
C TRP A 6 -8.91 13.30 22.51
N ILE A 7 -8.14 14.36 22.79
CA ILE A 7 -7.70 15.33 21.77
C ILE A 7 -6.78 14.66 20.73
N LYS A 8 -5.85 13.80 21.16
CA LYS A 8 -4.95 13.06 20.25
C LYS A 8 -5.74 12.13 19.32
N THR A 9 -6.73 11.43 19.85
CA THR A 9 -7.60 10.53 19.08
C THR A 9 -8.47 11.29 18.08
N ASN A 10 -9.08 12.41 18.47
CA ASN A 10 -9.89 13.23 17.57
C ASN A 10 -9.08 13.82 16.42
N LYS A 11 -7.86 14.32 16.70
CA LYS A 11 -6.97 14.82 15.65
C LYS A 11 -6.54 13.71 14.67
N GLN A 12 -6.23 12.51 15.17
CA GLN A 12 -5.94 11.35 14.31
C GLN A 12 -7.14 10.94 13.45
N LEU A 13 -8.36 11.00 13.98
CA LEU A 13 -9.60 10.72 13.25
C LEU A 13 -9.87 11.76 12.15
N GLU A 14 -9.71 13.05 12.46
CA GLU A 14 -9.83 14.15 11.49
C GLU A 14 -8.80 14.03 10.37
N ASP A 15 -7.55 13.70 10.70
CA ASP A 15 -6.49 13.46 9.73
C ASP A 15 -6.81 12.28 8.81
N LEU A 16 -7.32 11.17 9.35
CA LEU A 16 -7.72 10.01 8.54
C LEU A 16 -8.90 10.31 7.62
N ASN A 17 -9.90 11.07 8.08
CA ASN A 17 -11.02 11.51 7.26
C ASN A 17 -10.56 12.35 6.07
N TYR A 18 -9.59 13.25 6.27
CA TYR A 18 -8.97 14.00 5.19
C TYR A 18 -8.37 13.08 4.11
N TYR A 19 -7.59 12.07 4.50
CA TYR A 19 -6.99 11.15 3.54
C TYR A 19 -8.01 10.23 2.85
N LYS A 20 -9.07 9.82 3.57
CA LYS A 20 -10.12 8.92 3.07
C LYS A 20 -11.24 9.62 2.30
N SER A 21 -11.17 10.94 2.12
CA SER A 21 -12.15 11.74 1.37
C SER A 21 -12.24 11.43 -0.14
N THR A 22 -11.35 10.60 -0.69
CA THR A 22 -11.30 10.25 -2.11
C THR A 22 -12.07 8.98 -2.46
N TRP A 23 -12.22 8.69 -3.74
CA TRP A 23 -12.66 7.37 -4.19
C TRP A 23 -11.53 6.34 -3.98
N PRO A 24 -11.71 5.33 -3.11
CA PRO A 24 -10.69 4.32 -2.89
C PRO A 24 -10.56 3.39 -4.10
N ILE A 25 -9.36 2.85 -4.32
CA ILE A 25 -9.12 1.75 -5.24
C ILE A 25 -8.63 0.58 -4.41
N ARG A 26 -9.40 -0.50 -4.42
CA ARG A 26 -9.09 -1.74 -3.70
C ARG A 26 -8.86 -2.89 -4.66
N PHE A 27 -7.89 -3.73 -4.33
CA PHE A 27 -7.70 -5.04 -4.93
C PHE A 27 -7.44 -6.07 -3.83
N GLU A 28 -8.05 -7.25 -3.96
CA GLU A 28 -7.95 -8.34 -3.01
C GLU A 28 -7.53 -9.60 -3.78
N LYS A 29 -6.58 -10.35 -3.23
CA LYS A 29 -6.06 -11.58 -3.81
C LYS A 29 -6.09 -12.69 -2.78
N GLU A 30 -6.64 -13.84 -3.15
CA GLU A 30 -6.51 -15.08 -2.36
C GLU A 30 -5.03 -15.49 -2.32
N ILE A 31 -4.52 -15.76 -1.12
CA ILE A 31 -3.15 -16.19 -0.88
C ILE A 31 -3.20 -17.56 -0.18
N ASN A 32 -2.64 -18.57 -0.83
CA ASN A 32 -2.57 -19.92 -0.26
C ASN A 32 -1.38 -20.02 0.72
N ALA A 33 -1.47 -19.31 1.84
CA ALA A 33 -0.51 -19.33 2.95
C ALA A 33 -1.22 -18.97 4.25
N SER A 34 -0.59 -19.27 5.40
CA SER A 34 -1.13 -18.87 6.69
C SER A 34 -1.11 -17.34 6.85
N THR A 35 -2.03 -16.78 7.65
CA THR A 35 -2.02 -15.34 7.98
C THR A 35 -0.71 -14.91 8.63
N LYS A 36 -0.10 -15.79 9.44
CA LYS A 36 1.23 -15.59 10.02
C LYS A 36 2.32 -15.45 8.96
N ASP A 37 2.30 -16.28 7.92
CA ASP A 37 3.27 -16.21 6.83
C ASP A 37 3.07 -14.95 5.98
N ILE A 38 1.82 -14.61 5.67
CA ILE A 38 1.49 -13.38 4.93
C ILE A 38 2.00 -12.17 5.73
N TRP A 39 1.65 -12.08 7.02
CA TRP A 39 2.09 -11.03 7.91
C TRP A 39 3.60 -10.91 7.93
N ARG A 40 4.31 -12.01 8.19
CA ARG A 40 5.78 -12.06 8.23
C ARG A 40 6.42 -11.49 6.97
N ILE A 41 5.82 -11.68 5.79
CA ILE A 41 6.36 -11.13 4.54
C ILE A 41 6.01 -9.65 4.39
N ILE A 42 4.75 -9.26 4.58
CA ILE A 42 4.34 -7.87 4.37
C ILE A 42 4.88 -6.91 5.45
N SER A 43 5.21 -7.43 6.63
CA SER A 43 5.71 -6.68 7.78
C SER A 43 7.22 -6.81 7.99
N LYS A 44 7.96 -7.39 7.03
CA LYS A 44 9.42 -7.46 7.08
C LYS A 44 10.02 -6.16 6.55
N GLU A 45 11.07 -5.66 7.21
CA GLU A 45 11.84 -4.53 6.72
C GLU A 45 12.41 -4.81 5.32
N GLY A 46 12.44 -3.79 4.45
CA GLY A 46 12.95 -3.95 3.08
C GLY A 46 12.20 -4.96 2.23
N ASN A 47 11.00 -5.43 2.63
CA ASN A 47 10.31 -6.53 1.96
C ASN A 47 10.02 -6.28 0.48
N LEU A 48 9.82 -5.03 0.07
CA LEU A 48 9.49 -4.69 -1.30
C LEU A 48 10.62 -5.06 -2.28
N ASN A 49 11.87 -5.15 -1.81
CA ASN A 49 12.99 -5.68 -2.61
C ASN A 49 12.74 -7.11 -3.10
N HIS A 50 11.90 -7.86 -2.39
CA HIS A 50 11.61 -9.26 -2.68
C HIS A 50 10.28 -9.46 -3.39
N ILE A 51 9.25 -8.69 -3.01
CA ILE A 51 7.86 -8.94 -3.45
C ILE A 51 7.38 -7.99 -4.54
N HIS A 52 8.04 -6.86 -4.79
CA HIS A 52 7.45 -5.78 -5.57
C HIS A 52 8.05 -5.70 -6.98
N PRO A 53 7.32 -6.06 -8.05
CA PRO A 53 7.87 -6.23 -9.40
C PRO A 53 8.35 -4.93 -10.07
N PHE A 54 8.00 -3.77 -9.49
CA PHE A 54 8.45 -2.45 -9.98
C PHE A 54 9.39 -1.75 -9.01
N CYS A 55 9.82 -2.43 -7.94
CA CYS A 55 10.76 -1.89 -6.96
C CYS A 55 12.18 -2.04 -7.52
N LYS A 56 12.90 -0.93 -7.57
CA LYS A 56 14.34 -0.93 -7.77
C LYS A 56 15.05 -1.13 -6.44
N GLU A 57 14.61 -0.38 -5.43
CA GLU A 57 15.18 -0.44 -4.08
C GLU A 57 14.15 0.01 -3.04
N ASN A 58 14.12 -0.69 -1.91
CA ASN A 58 13.40 -0.32 -0.71
C ASN A 58 14.35 -0.28 0.47
N HIS A 59 14.62 0.91 0.97
CA HIS A 59 15.56 1.16 2.05
C HIS A 59 14.84 1.63 3.31
N THR A 60 15.04 0.89 4.40
CA THR A 60 14.48 1.16 5.73
C THR A 60 15.17 2.37 6.37
N ILE A 61 14.38 3.34 6.86
CA ILE A 61 14.89 4.49 7.65
C ILE A 61 14.70 4.22 9.14
N LEU A 62 13.53 3.69 9.52
CA LEU A 62 13.14 3.35 10.88
C LEU A 62 12.19 2.15 10.82
N TRP A 63 12.31 1.20 11.75
CA TRP A 63 11.47 -0.01 11.77
C TRP A 63 10.96 -0.35 13.18
N ASP A 64 10.01 0.44 13.69
CA ASP A 64 9.49 0.31 15.05
C ASP A 64 8.00 -0.14 15.12
N GLY A 65 7.47 -0.67 14.01
CA GLY A 65 6.04 -0.93 13.87
C GLY A 65 5.29 0.30 13.37
N GLU A 66 4.47 0.92 14.21
CA GLU A 66 3.55 1.99 13.79
C GLU A 66 4.21 3.30 13.37
N ASN A 67 5.43 3.61 13.83
CA ASN A 67 6.19 4.79 13.42
C ASN A 67 7.26 4.46 12.38
N SER A 68 7.27 3.23 11.84
CA SER A 68 8.21 2.81 10.81
C SER A 68 8.20 3.77 9.62
N LYS A 69 9.36 3.90 8.99
CA LYS A 69 9.58 4.76 7.84
C LYS A 69 10.58 4.11 6.90
N ASP A 70 10.31 4.21 5.62
CA ASP A 70 11.23 3.75 4.59
C ASP A 70 11.11 4.56 3.31
N THR A 71 11.95 4.19 2.34
CA THR A 71 11.89 4.72 0.97
C THR A 71 11.61 3.59 -0.02
N LEU A 72 10.91 3.93 -1.09
CA LEU A 72 10.67 3.07 -2.25
C LEU A 72 11.10 3.81 -3.50
N GLU A 73 12.16 3.33 -4.15
CA GLU A 73 12.56 3.73 -5.49
C GLU A 73 11.98 2.75 -6.51
N TYR A 74 11.23 3.26 -7.47
CA TYR A 74 10.72 2.50 -8.61
C TYR A 74 11.79 2.37 -9.70
N ILE A 75 11.65 1.38 -10.57
CA ILE A 75 12.58 1.13 -11.68
C ILE A 75 12.70 2.31 -12.67
N ASN A 76 11.68 3.16 -12.78
CA ASN A 76 11.75 4.39 -13.57
C ASN A 76 12.42 5.58 -12.85
N GLY A 77 12.87 5.41 -11.60
CA GLY A 77 13.54 6.43 -10.80
C GLY A 77 12.62 7.27 -9.93
N LEU A 78 11.30 7.05 -9.96
CA LEU A 78 10.38 7.69 -9.02
C LEU A 78 10.71 7.25 -7.59
N LYS A 79 10.82 8.18 -6.65
CA LYS A 79 11.13 7.88 -5.24
C LYS A 79 10.01 8.35 -4.32
N PHE A 80 9.53 7.44 -3.50
CA PHE A 80 8.55 7.73 -2.45
C PHE A 80 9.12 7.46 -1.06
N ILE A 81 8.60 8.20 -0.09
CA ILE A 81 8.77 7.95 1.34
C ILE A 81 7.47 7.31 1.83
N ARG A 82 7.58 6.21 2.58
CA ARG A 82 6.45 5.59 3.28
C ARG A 82 6.57 5.86 4.77
N GLU A 83 5.48 6.31 5.38
CA GLU A 83 5.37 6.55 6.83
C GLU A 83 4.19 5.75 7.35
N PHE A 84 4.46 4.77 8.20
CA PHE A 84 3.44 3.92 8.77
C PHE A 84 2.56 4.71 9.76
N LYS A 85 1.33 4.25 9.94
CA LYS A 85 0.30 4.90 10.76
C LYS A 85 -0.43 3.94 11.68
N THR A 86 -0.57 2.69 11.28
CA THR A 86 -1.10 1.62 12.12
C THR A 86 -0.25 0.37 11.91
N TRP A 87 -0.20 -0.49 12.91
CA TRP A 87 0.54 -1.75 12.84
C TRP A 87 -0.18 -2.81 13.68
N ASN A 88 -0.91 -3.69 13.02
CA ASN A 88 -1.77 -4.68 13.66
C ASN A 88 -1.27 -6.08 13.30
N PRO A 89 -0.44 -6.71 14.16
CA PRO A 89 0.15 -8.02 13.88
C PRO A 89 -0.88 -9.06 13.44
N GLY A 90 -0.61 -9.72 12.30
CA GLY A 90 -1.51 -10.73 11.72
C GLY A 90 -2.74 -10.19 10.98
N LEU A 91 -3.03 -8.88 11.12
CA LEU A 91 -4.21 -8.24 10.52
C LEU A 91 -3.86 -7.27 9.40
N GLY A 92 -2.76 -6.52 9.53
CA GLY A 92 -2.38 -5.53 8.52
C GLY A 92 -1.75 -4.26 9.09
N TYR A 93 -1.59 -3.27 8.22
CA TYR A 93 -1.06 -1.95 8.58
C TYR A 93 -1.59 -0.89 7.61
N SER A 94 -1.41 0.36 7.96
CA SER A 94 -1.65 1.48 7.06
C SER A 94 -0.47 2.44 7.04
N LEU A 95 -0.34 3.17 5.94
CA LEU A 95 0.76 4.10 5.72
C LEU A 95 0.35 5.27 4.84
N LEU A 96 1.12 6.36 4.95
CA LEU A 96 1.13 7.45 3.99
C LEU A 96 2.31 7.27 3.03
N ILE A 97 2.10 7.49 1.74
CA ILE A 97 3.12 7.35 0.69
C ILE A 97 3.07 8.52 -0.29
N GLY A 98 4.23 9.10 -0.60
CA GLY A 98 4.37 10.19 -1.57
C GLY A 98 5.83 10.62 -1.77
N THR A 99 6.06 11.58 -2.66
CA THR A 99 7.39 12.17 -2.87
C THR A 99 7.85 12.98 -1.66
N LYS A 100 9.15 13.24 -1.57
CA LYS A 100 9.70 14.20 -0.60
C LYS A 100 9.01 15.56 -0.82
N ASN A 101 8.42 16.12 0.24
CA ASN A 101 7.66 17.37 0.24
C ASN A 101 6.39 17.39 -0.64
N GLY A 102 5.97 16.24 -1.18
CA GLY A 102 4.76 16.13 -1.99
C GLY A 102 3.53 15.70 -1.21
N ASN A 103 2.37 15.73 -1.89
CA ASN A 103 1.13 15.18 -1.35
C ASN A 103 1.24 13.66 -1.18
N LYS A 104 0.70 13.15 -0.06
CA LYS A 104 0.74 11.72 0.28
C LYS A 104 -0.61 11.04 0.06
N SER A 105 -0.59 9.90 -0.61
CA SER A 105 -1.72 8.96 -0.64
C SER A 105 -1.76 8.15 0.65
N TYR A 106 -2.93 7.73 1.07
CA TYR A 106 -3.09 6.81 2.20
C TYR A 106 -3.35 5.40 1.66
N VAL A 107 -2.71 4.41 2.28
CA VAL A 107 -2.75 3.02 1.82
C VAL A 107 -2.98 2.10 3.01
N GLU A 108 -3.89 1.15 2.84
CA GLU A 108 -4.19 0.10 3.81
C GLU A 108 -3.82 -1.25 3.22
N TRP A 109 -3.10 -2.05 4.01
CA TRP A 109 -2.80 -3.45 3.76
C TRP A 109 -3.56 -4.27 4.80
N GLU A 110 -4.38 -5.22 4.35
CA GLU A 110 -5.24 -6.01 5.23
C GLU A 110 -5.13 -7.50 4.89
N ILE A 111 -5.01 -8.33 5.92
CA ILE A 111 -5.11 -9.78 5.83
C ILE A 111 -6.53 -10.14 6.28
N ILE A 112 -7.30 -10.75 5.38
CA ILE A 112 -8.72 -10.99 5.59
C ILE A 112 -9.01 -12.48 5.46
N ILE A 113 -9.78 -13.03 6.39
CA ILE A 113 -10.23 -14.41 6.36
C ILE A 113 -11.70 -14.42 5.91
N LYS A 114 -12.00 -15.13 4.83
CA LYS A 114 -13.37 -15.31 4.31
C LYS A 114 -13.55 -16.75 3.86
N ASN A 115 -14.62 -17.41 4.28
CA ASN A 115 -14.93 -18.79 3.89
C ASN A 115 -13.71 -19.73 4.03
N GLN A 116 -13.03 -19.67 5.19
CA GLN A 116 -11.81 -20.45 5.51
C GLN A 116 -10.61 -20.20 4.57
N LYS A 117 -10.63 -19.14 3.76
CA LYS A 117 -9.53 -18.74 2.87
C LYS A 117 -8.92 -17.42 3.33
N ASN A 118 -7.62 -17.28 3.10
CA ASN A 118 -6.87 -16.08 3.43
C ASN A 118 -6.69 -15.19 2.20
N TYR A 119 -6.89 -13.89 2.40
CA TYR A 119 -6.77 -12.88 1.37
C TYR A 119 -5.85 -11.76 1.80
N LEU A 120 -5.08 -11.24 0.86
CA LEU A 120 -4.36 -9.97 1.01
C LEU A 120 -5.09 -8.89 0.21
N SER A 121 -5.48 -7.83 0.90
CA SER A 121 -6.13 -6.65 0.35
C SER A 121 -5.19 -5.45 0.44
N ILE A 122 -5.14 -4.67 -0.64
CA ILE A 122 -4.55 -3.34 -0.64
C ILE A 122 -5.61 -2.34 -1.08
N THR A 123 -5.83 -1.31 -0.26
CA THR A 123 -6.72 -0.19 -0.56
C THR A 123 -5.90 1.10 -0.65
N VAL A 124 -6.02 1.83 -1.75
CA VAL A 124 -5.33 3.11 -1.97
C VAL A 124 -6.34 4.25 -2.05
N TYR A 125 -6.08 5.30 -1.29
CA TYR A 125 -6.76 6.58 -1.32
C TYR A 125 -5.83 7.62 -1.98
N PRO A 126 -5.94 7.82 -3.31
CA PRO A 126 -4.96 8.58 -4.07
C PRO A 126 -5.03 10.09 -3.80
N HIS A 127 -3.91 10.70 -3.47
CA HIS A 127 -3.88 12.12 -3.12
C HIS A 127 -4.29 13.08 -4.23
N PHE A 128 -3.97 12.77 -5.49
CA PHE A 128 -4.28 13.65 -6.62
C PHE A 128 -5.79 13.76 -6.88
N MET A 129 -6.60 12.89 -6.27
CA MET A 129 -8.05 12.96 -6.32
C MET A 129 -8.66 13.81 -5.21
N ARG A 130 -7.93 14.14 -4.13
CA ARG A 130 -8.47 14.92 -3.00
C ARG A 130 -8.92 16.33 -3.40
N LYS A 131 -8.34 16.88 -4.47
CA LYS A 131 -8.65 18.23 -4.95
C LYS A 131 -9.98 18.33 -5.71
N TYR A 132 -10.62 17.21 -6.04
CA TYR A 132 -11.81 17.19 -6.88
C TYR A 132 -13.01 16.66 -6.10
N PRO A 133 -14.18 17.32 -6.17
CA PRO A 133 -15.42 16.77 -5.64
C PRO A 133 -15.71 15.37 -6.19
N LYS A 134 -16.30 14.49 -5.38
CA LYS A 134 -16.56 13.09 -5.75
C LYS A 134 -17.41 12.95 -7.03
N ILE A 135 -18.39 13.83 -7.20
CA ILE A 135 -19.29 13.84 -8.37
C ILE A 135 -18.51 14.11 -9.66
N ILE A 136 -17.62 15.10 -9.64
CA ILE A 136 -16.85 15.52 -10.83
C ILE A 136 -15.72 14.53 -11.14
N SER A 137 -15.09 13.96 -10.11
CA SER A 137 -14.00 13.01 -10.28
C SER A 137 -14.43 11.60 -10.70
N PHE A 138 -15.74 11.30 -10.74
CA PHE A 138 -16.25 9.94 -10.95
C PHE A 138 -15.84 9.33 -12.30
N PHE A 139 -16.04 10.05 -13.41
CA PHE A 139 -15.69 9.54 -14.75
C PHE A 139 -14.19 9.27 -14.93
N PRO A 140 -13.27 10.23 -14.68
CA PRO A 140 -11.83 9.96 -14.80
C PRO A 140 -11.36 8.89 -13.80
N TYR A 141 -11.94 8.84 -12.60
CA TYR A 141 -11.70 7.76 -11.64
C TYR A 141 -12.07 6.39 -12.22
N LYS A 142 -13.32 6.22 -12.66
CA LYS A 142 -13.89 4.94 -13.06
C LYS A 142 -13.19 4.35 -14.27
N PHE A 143 -12.87 5.17 -15.26
CA PHE A 143 -12.40 4.69 -16.57
C PHE A 143 -10.88 4.82 -16.79
N LYS A 144 -10.18 5.68 -16.07
CA LYS A 144 -8.72 5.85 -16.21
C LYS A 144 -7.95 5.43 -14.97
N VAL A 145 -8.21 6.06 -13.83
CA VAL A 145 -7.38 5.88 -12.62
C VAL A 145 -7.55 4.49 -12.01
N LYS A 146 -8.81 4.07 -11.79
CA LYS A 146 -9.15 2.79 -11.16
C LYS A 146 -8.59 1.58 -11.90
N PRO A 147 -8.77 1.41 -13.23
CA PRO A 147 -8.24 0.24 -13.93
C PRO A 147 -6.71 0.19 -13.90
N TYR A 148 -6.03 1.32 -14.08
CA TYR A 148 -4.57 1.39 -14.00
C TYR A 148 -4.07 1.00 -12.60
N LEU A 149 -4.60 1.64 -11.56
CA LEU A 149 -4.14 1.36 -10.20
C LEU A 149 -4.51 -0.06 -9.76
N LYS A 150 -5.65 -0.62 -10.20
CA LYS A 150 -5.96 -2.04 -9.98
C LYS A 150 -4.93 -2.98 -10.63
N LYS A 151 -4.46 -2.69 -11.85
CA LYS A 151 -3.40 -3.48 -12.50
C LYS A 151 -2.11 -3.46 -11.68
N TYR A 152 -1.74 -2.29 -11.16
CA TYR A 152 -0.62 -2.15 -10.24
C TYR A 152 -0.81 -2.99 -8.97
N LEU A 153 -1.93 -2.84 -8.26
CA LEU A 153 -2.21 -3.59 -7.02
C LEU A 153 -2.26 -5.10 -7.24
N LYS A 154 -2.78 -5.55 -8.39
CA LYS A 154 -2.74 -6.97 -8.80
C LYS A 154 -1.30 -7.48 -8.93
N SER A 155 -0.39 -6.67 -9.45
CA SER A 155 1.02 -7.03 -9.60
C SER A 155 1.73 -7.11 -8.25
N VAL A 156 1.46 -6.15 -7.34
CA VAL A 156 2.06 -6.13 -5.99
C VAL A 156 1.57 -7.31 -5.14
N THR A 157 0.26 -7.52 -5.06
CA THR A 157 -0.31 -8.69 -4.34
C THR A 157 0.10 -10.01 -5.00
N GLY A 158 0.22 -10.04 -6.33
CA GLY A 158 0.78 -11.14 -7.09
C GLY A 158 2.20 -11.51 -6.66
N GLY A 159 3.04 -10.50 -6.42
CA GLY A 159 4.41 -10.70 -5.99
C GLY A 159 4.55 -11.26 -4.58
N VAL A 160 3.66 -10.90 -3.66
CA VAL A 160 3.59 -11.55 -2.33
C VAL A 160 3.32 -13.05 -2.47
N ASP A 161 2.31 -13.42 -3.26
CA ASP A 161 1.96 -14.82 -3.53
C ASP A 161 3.10 -15.59 -4.21
N TYR A 162 3.75 -14.96 -5.20
CA TYR A 162 4.91 -15.53 -5.86
C TYR A 162 6.04 -15.81 -4.87
N TYR A 163 6.40 -14.83 -4.04
CA TYR A 163 7.47 -14.98 -3.06
C TYR A 163 7.14 -16.07 -2.03
N LEU A 164 5.90 -16.13 -1.56
CA LEU A 164 5.45 -17.16 -0.62
C LEU A 164 5.57 -18.57 -1.22
N LYS A 165 5.25 -18.76 -2.50
CA LYS A 165 5.33 -20.06 -3.20
C LYS A 165 6.76 -20.46 -3.55
N ASN A 166 7.55 -19.53 -4.07
CA ASN A 166 8.85 -19.84 -4.70
C ASN A 166 10.05 -19.55 -3.80
N LYS A 167 9.88 -18.75 -2.74
CA LYS A 167 10.96 -18.26 -1.87
C LYS A 167 12.10 -17.54 -2.62
N LYS A 168 11.76 -16.94 -3.77
CA LYS A 168 12.69 -16.19 -4.65
C LYS A 168 12.17 -14.79 -4.88
N ASN A 169 13.08 -13.84 -5.08
CA ASN A 169 12.74 -12.47 -5.46
C ASN A 169 11.87 -12.47 -6.72
N VAL A 170 10.82 -11.66 -6.71
CA VAL A 170 9.95 -11.44 -7.87
C VAL A 170 10.78 -10.74 -8.95
N PRO A 171 10.88 -11.30 -10.17
CA PRO A 171 11.58 -10.63 -11.26
C PRO A 171 10.96 -9.26 -11.60
N VAL A 172 11.80 -8.34 -12.08
CA VAL A 172 11.34 -7.03 -12.54
C VAL A 172 10.30 -7.22 -13.65
N ASN A 173 9.18 -6.49 -13.54
CA ASN A 173 8.05 -6.57 -14.48
C ASN A 173 7.48 -7.99 -14.68
N TYR A 174 7.60 -8.90 -13.70
CA TYR A 174 7.14 -10.29 -13.83
C TYR A 174 5.66 -10.42 -14.26
N PHE A 175 4.79 -9.49 -13.85
CA PHE A 175 3.37 -9.45 -14.23
C PHE A 175 3.08 -8.50 -15.41
N GLY A 176 4.11 -8.18 -16.20
CA GLY A 176 4.10 -7.20 -17.28
C GLY A 176 4.39 -5.78 -16.82
N GLU A 177 4.68 -4.91 -17.79
CA GLU A 177 4.99 -3.52 -17.52
C GLU A 177 3.77 -2.70 -17.06
N HIS A 178 4.05 -1.66 -16.28
CA HIS A 178 3.08 -0.68 -15.82
C HIS A 178 3.52 0.74 -16.20
N LYS A 179 2.66 1.50 -16.91
CA LYS A 179 3.03 2.81 -17.47
C LYS A 179 3.54 3.82 -16.43
N TRP A 180 3.05 3.77 -15.19
CA TRP A 180 3.47 4.72 -14.14
C TRP A 180 4.79 4.37 -13.46
N PHE A 181 5.21 3.11 -13.52
CA PHE A 181 6.29 2.61 -12.65
C PHE A 181 7.39 1.85 -13.40
N SER A 182 7.12 1.38 -14.63
CA SER A 182 8.07 0.61 -15.43
C SER A 182 8.78 1.39 -16.52
N LYS A 183 8.14 2.41 -17.09
CA LYS A 183 8.69 3.18 -18.22
C LYS A 183 9.34 4.47 -17.73
N LYS A 184 10.44 4.86 -18.37
CA LYS A 184 10.93 6.24 -18.39
C LYS A 184 10.32 6.95 -19.59
#